data_AF-A0A0N4YTN1-F1
#
_entry.id   AF-A0A0N4YTN1-F1
#
_cell.length_a   1.000
_cell.length_b   1.000
_cell.length_c   1.000
_cell.angle_alpha   90.00
_cell.angle_beta   90.00
_cell.angle_gamma   90.00
#
_symmetry.space_group_name_H-M   'P 1'
#
loop_
_entity.id
_entity.type
_entity.pdbx_description
1 polymer ?
#
loop_
_entity_poly.entity_id
_entity_poly.type
_entity_poly.pdbx_seq_one_letter_code
_entity_poly.pdbx_strand_id
1 'polypeptide(L)'
;MNLNTTSSEFAAAVKLNGAQFVADLQWLLDRCDERFLTDTSKWVLEILTHCPESWLNDFGDSVGDCPSASTSVHPPTSTPSSIVTVGNRNLLFGKNLLVNRDFARASFFLKRTKLLGSVERFLYYWSRYQGCVRTHLENEAEAIDRKAVEHNDDSDYTKLLREIGQEPRPLDIFLLYLEGKIQASLGVTEAATSTMKEVLKMDSRFWPAWQELVSLIANVDEINVCKALCTRSPDSSWMADWFESLAL
;
A
#
# COMPACT_ATOMS: atom_id res chain seq x y z
N MET A 1 13.57 36.17 42.17
CA MET A 1 12.09 36.14 42.18
C MET A 1 11.63 35.89 40.77
N ASN A 2 11.18 34.65 40.54
CA ASN A 2 10.37 34.07 39.47
C ASN A 2 10.45 34.67 38.05
N LEU A 3 11.26 34.01 37.22
CA LEU A 3 11.00 33.82 35.79
C LEU A 3 10.24 32.50 35.63
N ASN A 4 8.91 32.55 35.56
CA ASN A 4 8.08 31.42 35.13
C ASN A 4 7.30 31.84 33.89
N THR A 5 7.96 31.77 32.74
CA THR A 5 7.32 31.83 31.43
C THR A 5 8.11 30.92 30.51
N THR A 6 7.92 29.62 30.67
CA THR A 6 8.25 28.65 29.62
C THR A 6 7.28 27.49 29.71
N SER A 7 6.64 27.21 28.56
CA SER A 7 6.15 25.89 28.19
C SER A 7 4.74 25.48 28.67
N SER A 8 3.70 26.20 28.25
CA SER A 8 2.33 25.63 28.24
C SER A 8 1.61 25.73 26.90
N GLU A 9 2.34 25.88 25.79
CA GLU A 9 1.78 25.86 24.43
C GLU A 9 2.55 24.93 23.50
N PHE A 10 3.02 23.78 24.02
CA PHE A 10 3.04 22.61 23.16
C PHE A 10 1.62 22.06 23.20
N ALA A 11 0.88 22.21 22.09
CA ALA A 11 -0.41 21.56 21.88
C ALA A 11 -0.35 20.15 22.47
N ALA A 12 -1.32 19.80 23.32
CA ALA A 12 -1.36 18.52 24.00
C ALA A 12 -1.26 17.41 22.94
N ALA A 13 -0.05 16.89 22.71
CA ALA A 13 0.18 15.85 21.74
C ALA A 13 -0.65 14.67 22.20
N VAL A 14 -1.64 14.30 21.39
CA VAL A 14 -2.46 13.13 21.64
C VAL A 14 -1.49 11.97 21.83
N LYS A 15 -1.52 11.36 23.01
CA LYS A 15 -0.59 10.29 23.35
C LYS A 15 -0.90 9.11 22.43
N LEU A 16 0.00 8.83 21.50
CA LEU A 16 -0.12 7.72 20.57
C LEU A 16 -0.39 6.41 21.33
N ASN A 17 -1.42 5.67 20.93
CA ASN A 17 -1.67 4.34 21.48
C ASN A 17 -0.73 3.34 20.80
N GLY A 18 0.28 2.88 21.56
CA GLY A 18 1.32 1.99 21.06
C GLY A 18 0.81 0.66 20.52
N ALA A 19 -0.09 0.00 21.24
CA ALA A 19 -0.67 -1.28 20.81
C ALA A 19 -1.49 -1.11 19.53
N GLN A 20 -2.24 -0.01 19.40
CA GLN A 20 -3.01 0.29 18.18
C GLN A 20 -2.12 0.63 16.99
N PHE A 21 -1.02 1.36 17.23
CA PHE A 21 -0.01 1.66 16.21
C PHE A 21 0.59 0.36 15.63
N VAL A 22 0.97 -0.57 16.50
CA VAL A 22 1.47 -1.91 16.10
C VAL A 22 0.38 -2.69 15.35
N ALA A 23 -0.87 -2.68 15.84
CA ALA A 23 -1.99 -3.36 15.18
C ALA A 23 -2.25 -2.85 13.75
N ASP A 24 -2.16 -1.53 13.54
CA ASP A 24 -2.34 -0.93 12.22
C ASP A 24 -1.23 -1.34 11.24
N LEU A 25 0.03 -1.32 11.71
CA LEU A 25 1.18 -1.77 10.94
C LEU A 25 1.11 -3.27 10.62
N GLN A 26 0.75 -4.12 11.58
CA GLN A 26 0.59 -5.55 11.36
C GLN A 26 -0.51 -5.83 10.34
N TRP A 27 -1.65 -5.14 10.43
CA TRP A 27 -2.71 -5.25 9.44
C TRP A 27 -2.22 -4.89 8.04
N LEU A 28 -1.46 -3.79 7.90
CA LEU A 28 -0.92 -3.35 6.62
C LEU A 28 0.07 -4.37 6.06
N LEU A 29 0.99 -4.87 6.90
CA LEU A 29 1.97 -5.89 6.54
C LEU A 29 1.30 -7.15 5.98
N ASP A 30 0.33 -7.72 6.71
CA ASP A 30 -0.37 -8.93 6.29
C ASP A 30 -1.01 -8.78 4.90
N ARG A 31 -1.65 -7.62 4.67
CA ARG A 31 -2.35 -7.36 3.40
C ARG A 31 -1.40 -7.07 2.24
N CYS A 32 -0.28 -6.38 2.50
CA CYS A 32 0.77 -6.08 1.53
C CYS A 32 1.57 -7.33 1.14
N ASP A 33 1.86 -8.23 2.08
CA ASP A 33 2.59 -9.47 1.84
C ASP A 33 1.80 -10.42 0.94
N GLU A 34 0.49 -10.56 1.16
CA GLU A 34 -0.40 -11.33 0.28
C GLU A 34 -0.36 -10.84 -1.18
N ARG A 35 -0.03 -9.55 -1.38
CA ARG A 35 -0.15 -8.81 -2.63
C ARG A 35 1.18 -8.38 -3.24
N PHE A 36 2.32 -8.74 -2.64
CA PHE A 36 3.65 -8.39 -3.14
C PHE A 36 3.87 -6.87 -3.27
N LEU A 37 3.33 -6.09 -2.32
CA LEU A 37 3.69 -4.67 -2.14
C LEU A 37 4.95 -4.58 -1.28
N THR A 38 6.08 -5.07 -1.82
CA THR A 38 7.31 -5.33 -1.06
C THR A 38 7.92 -4.07 -0.44
N ASP A 39 7.82 -2.93 -1.10
CA ASP A 39 8.38 -1.67 -0.58
C ASP A 39 7.61 -1.20 0.65
N THR A 40 6.28 -1.35 0.65
CA THR A 40 5.44 -1.07 1.82
C THR A 40 5.73 -2.07 2.95
N SER A 41 5.80 -3.37 2.65
CA SER A 41 6.14 -4.38 3.66
C SER A 41 7.50 -4.10 4.31
N LYS A 42 8.51 -3.72 3.50
CA LYS A 42 9.83 -3.32 4.00
C LYS A 42 9.73 -2.11 4.92
N TRP A 43 9.04 -1.06 4.50
CA TRP A 43 8.84 0.15 5.31
C TRP A 43 8.15 -0.16 6.65
N VAL A 44 7.11 -1.00 6.63
CA VAL A 44 6.43 -1.44 7.86
C VAL A 44 7.39 -2.20 8.79
N LEU A 45 8.14 -3.16 8.27
CA LEU A 45 9.07 -3.97 9.05
C LEU A 45 10.21 -3.12 9.64
N GLU A 46 10.68 -2.11 8.90
CA GLU A 46 11.68 -1.16 9.38
C GLU A 46 11.15 -0.39 10.59
N ILE A 47 9.91 0.11 10.53
CA ILE A 47 9.29 0.79 11.68
C ILE A 47 9.11 -0.16 12.87
N LEU A 48 8.57 -1.35 12.64
CA LEU A 48 8.33 -2.34 13.70
C LEU A 48 9.63 -2.78 14.39
N THR A 49 10.74 -2.83 13.66
CA THR A 49 12.07 -3.16 14.22
C THR A 49 12.54 -2.10 15.21
N HIS A 50 12.05 -0.86 15.10
CA HIS A 50 12.39 0.26 15.98
C HIS A 50 11.28 0.60 17.00
N CYS A 51 10.17 -0.14 17.01
CA CYS A 51 9.10 0.06 17.98
C CYS A 51 9.53 -0.32 19.41
N PRO A 52 9.05 0.38 20.46
CA PRO A 52 9.27 -0.02 21.84
C PRO A 52 8.74 -1.44 22.11
N GLU A 53 9.52 -2.27 22.80
CA GLU A 53 9.13 -3.65 23.16
C GLU A 53 7.80 -3.69 23.94
N SER A 54 7.54 -2.70 24.79
CA SER A 54 6.27 -2.59 25.52
C SER A 54 5.07 -2.53 24.59
N TRP A 55 5.15 -1.82 23.47
CA TRP A 55 4.03 -1.71 22.52
C TRP A 55 3.76 -3.04 21.80
N LEU A 56 4.83 -3.79 21.50
CA LEU A 56 4.74 -5.13 20.90
C LEU A 56 4.13 -6.13 21.89
N ASN A 57 4.54 -6.09 23.15
CA ASN A 57 4.00 -6.94 24.20
C ASN A 57 2.51 -6.63 24.47
N ASP A 58 2.16 -5.35 24.64
CA ASP A 58 0.77 -4.92 24.86
C ASP A 58 -0.16 -5.35 23.70
N PHE A 59 0.34 -5.28 22.46
CA PHE A 59 -0.37 -5.81 21.29
C PHE A 59 -0.54 -7.34 21.37
N GLY A 60 0.52 -8.07 21.70
CA GLY A 60 0.48 -9.53 21.85
C GLY A 60 -0.53 -9.99 22.91
N ASP A 61 -0.54 -9.33 24.06
CA ASP A 61 -1.49 -9.63 25.16
C ASP A 61 -2.94 -9.35 24.74
N SER A 62 -3.17 -8.24 24.03
CA SER A 62 -4.50 -7.87 23.50
C SER A 62 -5.07 -8.90 22.51
N VAL A 63 -4.20 -9.59 21.76
CA VAL A 63 -4.61 -10.66 20.84
C VAL A 63 -4.87 -11.98 21.58
N GLY A 64 -4.17 -12.21 22.69
CA GLY A 64 -4.27 -13.43 23.52
C GLY A 64 -5.53 -13.52 24.39
N ASP A 65 -6.13 -12.39 24.77
CA ASP A 65 -7.25 -12.33 25.73
C ASP A 65 -8.65 -12.59 25.13
N CYS A 66 -8.77 -12.97 23.85
CA CYS A 66 -10.05 -13.37 23.24
C CYS A 66 -10.42 -14.83 23.59
N PRO A 67 -11.47 -15.12 24.39
CA PRO A 67 -11.84 -16.49 24.71
C PRO A 67 -12.67 -17.12 23.58
N SER A 68 -12.03 -18.07 22.87
CA SER A 68 -12.62 -19.10 22.01
C SER A 68 -13.26 -18.69 20.66
N ALA A 69 -12.48 -18.81 19.59
CA ALA A 69 -12.85 -19.56 18.38
C ALA A 69 -11.57 -19.97 17.62
N SER A 70 -11.19 -21.25 17.75
CA SER A 70 -10.30 -22.01 16.86
C SER A 70 -9.48 -21.20 15.86
N THR A 71 -8.36 -20.60 16.27
CA THR A 71 -7.42 -20.00 15.31
C THR A 71 -6.04 -20.61 15.49
N SER A 72 -5.65 -21.29 14.42
CA SER A 72 -4.29 -21.68 14.05
C SER A 72 -3.20 -20.87 14.75
N VAL A 73 -2.42 -21.54 15.59
CA VAL A 73 -1.08 -21.10 16.00
C VAL A 73 -0.30 -20.80 14.72
N HIS A 74 0.01 -19.54 14.42
CA HIS A 74 0.90 -19.17 13.32
C HIS A 74 2.36 -19.40 13.75
N PRO A 75 3.10 -20.34 13.15
CA PRO A 75 4.56 -20.36 13.20
C PRO A 75 5.12 -19.27 12.25
N PRO A 76 6.44 -18.99 12.26
CA PRO A 76 7.04 -17.97 11.41
C PRO A 76 6.67 -18.18 9.94
N THR A 77 6.59 -17.08 9.20
CA THR A 77 6.32 -16.89 7.77
C THR A 77 7.18 -17.79 6.87
N SER A 78 6.95 -19.09 7.00
CA SER A 78 7.18 -20.09 6.00
C SER A 78 5.85 -20.18 5.31
N THR A 79 5.80 -19.69 4.06
CA THR A 79 4.70 -19.95 3.12
C THR A 79 4.13 -21.33 3.46
N PRO A 80 2.84 -21.48 3.84
CA PRO A 80 2.32 -22.83 4.01
C PRO A 80 2.62 -23.52 2.70
N SER A 81 3.43 -24.59 2.76
CA SER A 81 3.81 -25.38 1.59
C SER A 81 2.51 -25.92 1.04
N SER A 82 1.88 -25.11 0.19
CA SER A 82 0.52 -25.30 -0.21
C SER A 82 0.59 -26.45 -1.18
N ILE A 83 -0.02 -27.58 -0.80
CA ILE A 83 -0.09 -28.75 -1.67
C ILE A 83 -0.53 -28.26 -3.04
N VAL A 84 0.28 -28.54 -4.05
CA VAL A 84 0.02 -28.09 -5.41
C VAL A 84 -1.19 -28.85 -5.93
N THR A 85 -2.23 -28.13 -6.29
CA THR A 85 -3.46 -28.64 -6.90
C THR A 85 -3.63 -28.05 -8.29
N VAL A 86 -4.51 -28.64 -9.09
CA VAL A 86 -4.87 -28.09 -10.41
C VAL A 86 -5.46 -26.68 -10.28
N GLY A 87 -6.18 -26.41 -9.18
CA GLY A 87 -6.81 -25.11 -8.90
C GLY A 87 -5.83 -24.00 -8.54
N ASN A 88 -4.73 -24.29 -7.85
CA ASN A 88 -3.79 -23.27 -7.35
C ASN A 88 -2.44 -23.21 -8.11
N ARG A 89 -2.11 -24.20 -8.96
CA ARG A 89 -0.77 -24.27 -9.63
C ARG A 89 -0.39 -23.01 -10.39
N ASN A 90 -1.34 -22.36 -11.08
CA ASN A 90 -1.07 -21.13 -11.83
C ASN A 90 -0.81 -19.95 -10.90
N LEU A 91 -1.53 -19.87 -9.79
CA LEU A 91 -1.34 -18.84 -8.78
C LEU A 91 0.03 -18.99 -8.11
N LEU A 92 0.36 -20.22 -7.67
CA LEU A 92 1.64 -20.52 -7.03
C LEU A 92 2.82 -20.21 -7.97
N PHE A 93 2.74 -20.63 -9.23
CA PHE A 93 3.78 -20.34 -10.21
C PHE A 93 3.86 -18.83 -10.54
N GLY A 94 2.72 -18.16 -10.71
CA GLY A 94 2.67 -16.71 -10.91
C GLY A 94 3.29 -15.92 -9.76
N LYS A 95 3.02 -16.31 -8.51
CA LYS A 95 3.66 -15.73 -7.31
C LYS A 95 5.18 -15.95 -7.31
N ASN A 96 5.65 -17.14 -7.68
CA ASN A 96 7.09 -17.39 -7.81
C ASN A 96 7.75 -16.52 -8.89
N LEU A 97 7.08 -16.32 -10.02
CA LEU A 97 7.56 -15.42 -11.08
C LEU A 97 7.61 -13.95 -10.62
N LEU A 98 6.65 -13.51 -9.79
CA LEU A 98 6.69 -12.17 -9.17
C LEU A 98 7.92 -11.99 -8.28
N VAL A 99 8.26 -12.98 -7.44
CA VAL A 99 9.50 -12.96 -6.62
C VAL A 99 10.73 -12.77 -7.51
N ASN A 100 10.78 -13.47 -8.64
CA ASN A 100 11.88 -13.41 -9.60
C ASN A 100 11.83 -12.20 -10.55
N ARG A 101 10.89 -11.27 -10.34
CA ARG A 101 10.67 -10.08 -11.18
C ARG A 101 10.40 -10.40 -12.66
N ASP A 102 9.87 -11.59 -12.95
CA ASP A 102 9.46 -12.02 -14.29
C ASP A 102 7.99 -11.65 -14.54
N PHE A 103 7.76 -10.33 -14.60
CA PHE A 103 6.42 -9.72 -14.60
C PHE A 103 5.56 -10.12 -15.80
N ALA A 104 6.15 -10.18 -17.00
CA ALA A 104 5.46 -10.56 -18.21
C ALA A 104 4.93 -12.01 -18.11
N ARG A 105 5.79 -12.96 -17.68
CA ARG A 105 5.37 -14.35 -17.49
C ARG A 105 4.40 -14.49 -16.32
N ALA A 106 4.63 -13.78 -15.21
CA ALA A 106 3.71 -13.78 -14.07
C ALA A 106 2.29 -13.40 -14.52
N SER A 107 2.13 -12.31 -15.27
CA SER A 107 0.83 -11.84 -15.75
C SER A 107 0.11 -12.88 -16.63
N PHE A 108 0.85 -13.62 -17.45
CA PHE A 108 0.29 -14.67 -18.30
C PHE A 108 -0.36 -15.80 -17.49
N PHE A 109 0.30 -16.26 -16.41
CA PHE A 109 -0.24 -17.30 -15.55
C PHE A 109 -1.34 -16.78 -14.63
N LEU A 110 -1.16 -15.59 -14.06
CA LEU A 110 -2.13 -14.96 -13.13
C LEU A 110 -3.42 -14.53 -13.83
N LYS A 111 -3.40 -14.29 -15.15
CA LYS A 111 -4.63 -14.04 -15.92
C LYS A 111 -5.68 -15.13 -15.75
N ARG A 112 -5.24 -16.39 -15.58
CA ARG A 112 -6.14 -17.54 -15.40
C ARG A 112 -6.75 -17.61 -14.00
N THR A 113 -6.20 -16.88 -13.04
CA THR A 113 -6.61 -16.91 -11.63
C THR A 113 -7.28 -15.62 -11.19
N LYS A 114 -7.29 -14.57 -12.02
CA LYS A 114 -7.81 -13.23 -11.67
C LYS A 114 -9.28 -13.19 -11.24
N LEU A 115 -10.05 -14.24 -11.54
CA LEU A 115 -11.47 -14.36 -11.16
C LEU A 115 -11.70 -15.09 -9.84
N LEU A 116 -10.65 -15.65 -9.22
CA LEU A 116 -10.77 -16.42 -7.98
C LEU A 116 -11.03 -15.55 -6.75
N GLY A 117 -10.50 -14.33 -6.74
CA GLY A 117 -10.57 -13.43 -5.60
C GLY A 117 -9.96 -12.07 -5.89
N SER A 118 -10.10 -11.13 -4.95
CA SER A 118 -9.52 -9.79 -5.05
C SER A 118 -7.99 -9.81 -5.03
N VAL A 119 -7.38 -10.69 -4.22
CA VAL A 119 -5.91 -10.87 -4.18
C VAL A 119 -5.39 -11.31 -5.54
N GLU A 120 -5.96 -12.36 -6.13
CA GLU A 120 -5.51 -12.89 -7.42
C GLU A 120 -5.74 -11.89 -8.56
N ARG A 121 -6.86 -11.14 -8.50
CA ARG A 121 -7.14 -10.05 -9.43
C ARG A 121 -6.08 -8.97 -9.33
N PHE A 122 -5.79 -8.51 -8.11
CA PHE A 122 -4.74 -7.53 -7.87
C PHE A 122 -3.39 -8.04 -8.38
N LEU A 123 -2.96 -9.26 -8.04
CA LEU A 123 -1.68 -9.81 -8.49
C LEU A 123 -1.55 -9.85 -10.02
N TYR A 124 -2.63 -10.16 -10.74
CA TYR A 124 -2.65 -10.07 -12.19
C TYR A 124 -2.36 -8.64 -12.67
N TYR A 125 -3.12 -7.65 -12.20
CA TYR A 125 -2.92 -6.25 -12.62
C TYR A 125 -1.60 -5.66 -12.14
N TRP A 126 -1.18 -5.99 -10.91
CA TRP A 126 0.10 -5.59 -10.33
C TRP A 126 1.28 -6.11 -11.15
N SER A 127 1.24 -7.39 -11.56
CA SER A 127 2.28 -7.94 -12.44
C SER A 127 2.37 -7.21 -13.78
N ARG A 128 1.25 -6.74 -14.33
CA ARG A 128 1.25 -5.96 -15.56
C ARG A 128 1.81 -4.56 -15.35
N TYR A 129 1.37 -3.88 -14.30
CA TYR A 129 1.88 -2.57 -13.93
C TYR A 129 3.40 -2.58 -13.74
N GLN A 130 3.92 -3.56 -13.00
CA GLN A 130 5.37 -3.73 -12.80
C GLN A 130 6.11 -3.98 -14.12
N GLY A 131 5.49 -4.67 -15.07
CA GLY A 131 5.99 -4.79 -16.44
C GLY A 131 6.09 -3.44 -17.14
N CYS A 132 5.04 -2.61 -17.07
CA CYS A 132 5.03 -1.26 -17.64
C CYS A 132 6.12 -0.37 -17.02
N VAL A 133 6.24 -0.37 -15.68
CA VAL A 133 7.28 0.38 -14.96
C VAL A 133 8.67 -0.04 -15.42
N ARG A 134 8.94 -1.35 -15.53
CA ARG A 134 10.25 -1.84 -15.97
C ARG A 134 10.57 -1.39 -17.39
N THR A 135 9.65 -1.55 -18.33
CA THR A 135 9.87 -1.13 -19.73
C THR A 135 10.07 0.39 -19.84
N HIS A 136 9.32 1.17 -19.07
CA HIS A 136 9.51 2.62 -19.01
C HIS A 136 10.93 2.99 -18.52
N LEU A 137 11.40 2.40 -17.41
CA LEU A 137 12.75 2.63 -16.89
C LEU A 137 13.85 2.16 -17.86
N GLU A 138 13.65 1.04 -18.56
CA GLU A 138 14.57 0.56 -19.61
C GLU A 138 14.66 1.57 -20.76
N ASN A 139 13.53 2.11 -21.21
CA ASN A 139 13.48 3.11 -22.28
C ASN A 139 14.13 4.44 -21.85
N GLU A 140 13.89 4.90 -20.63
CA GLU A 140 14.54 6.10 -20.07
C GLU A 140 16.07 5.94 -20.01
N ALA A 141 16.54 4.79 -19.53
CA ALA A 141 17.97 4.49 -19.47
C ALA A 141 18.61 4.48 -20.88
N GLU A 142 17.95 3.89 -21.87
CA GLU A 142 18.40 3.92 -23.27
C GLU A 142 18.39 5.32 -23.89
N ALA A 143 17.39 6.15 -23.56
CA ALA A 143 17.29 7.52 -24.06
C ALA A 143 18.42 8.40 -23.55
N ILE A 144 18.77 8.25 -22.26
CA ILE A 144 19.91 8.94 -21.63
C ILE A 144 21.22 8.56 -22.33
N ASP A 145 21.45 7.26 -22.56
CA ASP A 145 22.68 6.78 -23.23
C ASP A 145 22.79 7.31 -24.67
N ARG A 146 21.66 7.39 -25.37
CA ARG A 146 21.60 7.87 -26.77
C ARG A 146 21.51 9.39 -26.91
N LYS A 147 21.40 10.16 -25.82
CA LYS A 147 21.06 11.60 -25.82
C LYS A 147 19.84 11.92 -26.70
N ALA A 148 18.90 10.98 -26.75
CA ALA A 148 17.69 11.11 -27.55
C ALA A 148 16.63 11.92 -26.79
N VAL A 149 15.72 12.55 -27.53
CA VAL A 149 14.50 13.12 -26.92
C VAL A 149 13.67 11.96 -26.39
N GLU A 150 13.31 12.02 -25.11
CA GLU A 150 12.41 11.06 -24.47
C GLU A 150 11.09 11.00 -25.25
N HIS A 151 10.77 9.83 -25.79
CA HIS A 151 9.42 9.56 -26.27
C HIS A 151 8.77 8.62 -25.25
N ASN A 152 8.00 9.20 -24.33
CA ASN A 152 7.16 8.39 -23.43
C ASN A 152 6.04 7.77 -24.24
N ASP A 153 6.11 6.46 -24.46
CA ASP A 153 4.99 5.67 -24.96
C ASP A 153 4.14 5.21 -23.79
N ASP A 154 3.13 6.02 -23.46
CA ASP A 154 2.18 5.75 -22.37
C ASP A 154 1.06 4.77 -22.77
N SER A 155 1.16 4.13 -23.93
CA SER A 155 0.11 3.25 -24.47
C SER A 155 -0.16 2.05 -23.57
N ASP A 156 0.87 1.51 -22.92
CA ASP A 156 0.75 0.37 -22.02
C ASP A 156 0.02 0.73 -20.72
N TYR A 157 0.33 1.87 -20.11
CA TYR A 157 -0.41 2.40 -18.96
C TYR A 157 -1.86 2.71 -19.30
N THR A 158 -2.10 3.35 -20.44
CA THR A 158 -3.46 3.68 -20.92
C THR A 158 -4.30 2.42 -21.15
N LYS A 159 -3.69 1.39 -21.76
CA LYS A 159 -4.34 0.09 -21.96
C LYS A 159 -4.66 -0.58 -20.64
N LEU A 160 -3.72 -0.55 -19.69
CA LEU A 160 -3.91 -1.14 -18.37
C LEU A 160 -5.03 -0.45 -17.58
N LEU A 161 -5.04 0.89 -17.58
CA LEU A 161 -6.08 1.69 -16.92
C LEU A 161 -7.48 1.37 -17.50
N ARG A 162 -7.59 1.31 -18.83
CA ARG A 162 -8.83 0.92 -19.50
C ARG A 162 -9.31 -0.47 -19.10
N GLU A 163 -8.40 -1.43 -18.97
CA GLU A 163 -8.74 -2.79 -18.54
C GLU A 163 -9.16 -2.88 -17.08
N ILE A 164 -8.61 -2.04 -16.19
CA ILE A 164 -9.08 -1.92 -14.80
C ILE A 164 -10.47 -1.26 -14.77
N GLY A 165 -10.71 -0.24 -15.59
CA GLY A 165 -12.01 0.41 -15.71
C GLY A 165 -13.15 -0.50 -16.19
N GLN A 166 -12.83 -1.67 -16.75
CA GLN A 166 -13.79 -2.70 -17.14
C GLN A 166 -14.08 -3.75 -16.05
N GLU A 167 -13.33 -3.74 -14.94
CA GLU A 167 -13.60 -4.64 -13.82
C GLU A 167 -14.88 -4.25 -13.06
N PRO A 168 -15.63 -5.22 -12.50
CA PRO A 168 -16.85 -4.93 -11.75
C PRO A 168 -16.57 -4.02 -10.55
N ARG A 169 -17.36 -2.96 -10.39
CA ARG A 169 -17.35 -2.10 -9.19
C ARG A 169 -18.20 -2.73 -8.06
N PRO A 170 -17.89 -2.46 -6.78
CA PRO A 170 -16.75 -1.68 -6.29
C PRO A 170 -15.42 -2.46 -6.43
N LEU A 171 -14.33 -1.74 -6.68
CA LEU A 171 -12.98 -2.34 -6.63
C LEU A 171 -12.56 -2.54 -5.18
N ASP A 172 -11.73 -3.54 -4.93
CA ASP A 172 -11.05 -3.64 -3.64
C ASP A 172 -10.01 -2.52 -3.50
N ILE A 173 -9.67 -2.18 -2.25
CA ILE A 173 -8.79 -1.06 -1.92
C ILE A 173 -7.44 -1.09 -2.65
N PHE A 174 -6.87 -2.28 -2.91
CA PHE A 174 -5.57 -2.41 -3.56
C PHE A 174 -5.67 -2.19 -5.07
N LEU A 175 -6.73 -2.70 -5.69
CA LEU A 175 -6.95 -2.48 -7.12
C LEU A 175 -7.32 -1.01 -7.41
N LEU A 176 -8.06 -0.36 -6.50
CA LEU A 176 -8.32 1.08 -6.58
C LEU A 176 -7.04 1.91 -6.38
N TYR A 177 -6.18 1.53 -5.42
CA TYR A 177 -4.85 2.12 -5.28
C TYR A 177 -4.02 1.99 -6.56
N LEU A 178 -4.05 0.83 -7.21
CA LEU A 178 -3.35 0.62 -8.47
C LEU A 178 -3.92 1.48 -9.61
N GLU A 179 -5.25 1.65 -9.68
CA GLU A 179 -5.90 2.60 -10.60
C GLU A 179 -5.32 4.01 -10.41
N GLY A 180 -5.22 4.47 -9.16
CA GLY A 180 -4.65 5.76 -8.80
C GLY A 180 -3.16 5.89 -9.17
N LYS A 181 -2.35 4.85 -8.93
CA LYS A 181 -0.93 4.85 -9.33
C LYS A 181 -0.77 5.01 -10.84
N ILE A 182 -1.58 4.28 -11.62
CA ILE A 182 -1.51 4.36 -13.09
C ILE A 182 -1.94 5.75 -13.57
N GLN A 183 -2.97 6.34 -12.96
CA GLN A 183 -3.38 7.72 -13.25
C GLN A 183 -2.24 8.73 -12.96
N ALA A 184 -1.53 8.54 -11.84
CA ALA A 184 -0.36 9.37 -11.50
C ALA A 184 0.78 9.20 -12.52
N SER A 185 1.09 7.95 -12.92
CA SER A 185 2.09 7.68 -13.97
C SER A 185 1.73 8.30 -15.32
N LEU A 186 0.43 8.45 -15.61
CA LEU A 186 -0.09 9.12 -16.81
C LEU A 186 -0.17 10.65 -16.69
N GLY A 187 0.26 11.23 -15.56
CA GLY A 187 0.19 12.67 -15.31
C GLY A 187 -1.22 13.22 -15.08
N VAL A 188 -2.23 12.36 -14.84
CA VAL A 188 -3.61 12.77 -14.58
C VAL A 188 -3.81 13.02 -13.08
N THR A 189 -3.10 14.02 -12.55
CA THR A 189 -2.95 14.29 -11.11
C THR A 189 -4.28 14.47 -10.38
N GLU A 190 -5.25 15.18 -10.95
CA GLU A 190 -6.57 15.37 -10.33
C GLU A 190 -7.32 14.05 -10.13
N ALA A 191 -7.31 13.18 -11.15
CA ALA A 191 -7.93 11.87 -11.08
C ALA A 191 -7.20 10.97 -10.07
N ALA A 192 -5.87 10.96 -10.13
CA ALA A 192 -5.04 10.21 -9.18
C ALA A 192 -5.33 10.63 -7.73
N THR A 193 -5.35 11.94 -7.47
CA THR A 193 -5.67 12.52 -6.15
C THR A 193 -7.06 12.09 -5.68
N SER A 194 -8.08 12.20 -6.54
CA SER A 194 -9.44 11.78 -6.22
C SER A 194 -9.49 10.28 -5.88
N THR A 195 -8.79 9.45 -6.64
CA THR A 195 -8.72 8.00 -6.42
C THR A 195 -8.02 7.65 -5.10
N MET A 196 -6.90 8.31 -4.78
CA MET A 196 -6.21 8.10 -3.50
C MET A 196 -7.06 8.55 -2.30
N LYS A 197 -7.78 9.66 -2.42
CA LYS A 197 -8.74 10.10 -1.40
C LYS A 197 -9.84 9.05 -1.20
N GLU A 198 -10.33 8.41 -2.26
CA GLU A 198 -11.32 7.33 -2.15
C GLU A 198 -10.75 6.07 -1.47
N VAL A 199 -9.50 5.70 -1.77
CA VAL A 199 -8.79 4.62 -1.06
C VAL A 199 -8.75 4.88 0.45
N LEU A 200 -8.47 6.11 0.87
CA LEU A 200 -8.39 6.48 2.29
C LEU A 200 -9.74 6.52 2.99
N LYS A 201 -10.84 6.81 2.26
CA LYS A 201 -12.20 6.65 2.80
C LYS A 201 -12.54 5.18 3.05
N MET A 202 -11.98 4.25 2.27
CA MET A 202 -12.19 2.82 2.46
C MET A 202 -11.41 2.31 3.68
N ASP A 203 -10.12 2.63 3.78
CA ASP A 203 -9.31 2.30 4.96
C ASP A 203 -8.16 3.29 5.12
N SER A 204 -8.25 4.15 6.14
CA SER A 204 -7.23 5.14 6.44
C SER A 204 -5.92 4.55 6.97
N ARG A 205 -5.85 3.23 7.23
CA ARG A 205 -4.60 2.51 7.55
C ARG A 205 -3.76 2.18 6.32
N PHE A 206 -4.24 2.50 5.13
CA PHE A 206 -3.55 2.18 3.89
C PHE A 206 -2.47 3.21 3.56
N TRP A 207 -1.33 3.12 4.27
CA TRP A 207 -0.17 4.02 4.10
C TRP A 207 0.23 4.32 2.65
N PRO A 208 0.23 3.36 1.71
CA PRO A 208 0.63 3.65 0.34
C PRO A 208 -0.16 4.79 -0.32
N ALA A 209 -1.46 4.93 -0.02
CA ALA A 209 -2.25 6.04 -0.57
C ALA A 209 -1.89 7.39 0.07
N TRP A 210 -1.59 7.42 1.37
CA TRP A 210 -1.05 8.63 2.02
C TRP A 210 0.27 9.06 1.40
N GLN A 211 1.17 8.10 1.17
CA GLN A 211 2.48 8.37 0.59
C GLN A 211 2.38 8.92 -0.84
N GLU A 212 1.49 8.38 -1.67
CA GLU A 212 1.25 8.93 -3.02
C GLU A 212 0.65 10.34 -2.94
N LEU A 213 -0.24 10.62 -1.98
CA LEU A 213 -0.82 11.96 -1.85
C LEU A 213 0.21 13.05 -1.55
N VAL A 214 1.34 12.73 -0.90
CA VAL A 214 2.40 13.71 -0.61
C VAL A 214 2.90 14.39 -1.88
N SER A 215 3.00 13.66 -3.00
CA SER A 215 3.45 14.22 -4.29
C SER A 215 2.31 14.72 -5.18
N LEU A 216 1.05 14.42 -4.85
CA LEU A 216 -0.12 14.72 -5.68
C LEU A 216 -0.88 15.97 -5.25
N ILE A 217 -0.86 16.32 -3.95
CA ILE A 217 -1.56 17.51 -3.46
C ILE A 217 -0.90 18.79 -4.00
N ALA A 218 -1.70 19.79 -4.34
CA ALA A 218 -1.19 21.03 -4.92
C ALA A 218 -0.83 22.09 -3.87
N ASN A 219 -1.44 22.04 -2.68
CA ASN A 219 -1.30 23.06 -1.66
C ASN A 219 -1.58 22.52 -0.24
N VAL A 220 -1.17 23.32 0.75
CA VAL A 220 -1.30 23.00 2.19
C VAL A 220 -2.77 22.87 2.62
N ASP A 221 -3.71 23.59 1.99
CA ASP A 221 -5.13 23.51 2.35
C ASP A 221 -5.71 22.10 2.09
N GLU A 222 -5.19 21.38 1.08
CA GLU A 222 -5.58 20.01 0.80
C GLU A 222 -5.17 19.01 1.90
N ILE A 223 -4.17 19.34 2.72
CA ILE A 223 -3.74 18.48 3.83
C ILE A 223 -4.91 18.27 4.80
N ASN A 224 -5.58 19.35 5.19
CA ASN A 224 -6.73 19.30 6.09
C ASN A 224 -7.90 18.50 5.51
N VAL A 225 -8.11 18.61 4.19
CA VAL A 225 -9.12 17.82 3.48
C VAL A 225 -8.79 16.33 3.54
N CYS A 226 -7.53 15.95 3.31
CA CYS A 226 -7.09 14.56 3.39
C CYS A 226 -7.19 14.02 4.83
N LYS A 227 -6.74 14.79 5.84
CA LYS A 227 -6.85 14.38 7.26
C LYS A 227 -8.29 14.11 7.67
N ALA A 228 -9.24 14.93 7.20
CA ALA A 228 -10.66 14.75 7.48
C ALA A 228 -11.26 13.45 6.92
N LEU A 229 -10.56 12.75 6.01
CA LEU A 229 -10.97 11.42 5.53
C LEU A 229 -10.70 10.32 6.57
N CYS A 230 -9.84 10.57 7.56
CA CYS A 230 -9.61 9.65 8.66
C CYS A 230 -10.82 9.68 9.60
N THR A 231 -11.71 8.71 9.49
CA THR A 231 -12.90 8.59 10.36
C THR A 231 -12.61 7.85 11.67
N ARG A 232 -11.33 7.55 11.96
CA ARG A 232 -10.92 6.82 13.16
C ARG A 232 -10.76 7.77 14.34
N SER A 233 -10.68 7.20 15.54
CA SER A 233 -10.38 8.00 16.74
C SER A 233 -9.04 8.72 16.59
N PRO A 234 -8.87 9.91 17.20
CA PRO A 234 -7.62 10.65 17.18
C PRO A 234 -6.41 9.84 17.67
N ASP A 235 -6.61 8.94 18.63
CA ASP A 235 -5.55 8.06 19.15
C ASP A 235 -5.06 7.02 18.11
N SER A 236 -5.76 6.91 16.98
CA SER A 236 -5.49 5.99 15.85
C SER A 236 -5.28 6.72 14.52
N SER A 237 -5.16 8.05 14.52
CA SER A 237 -5.00 8.88 13.31
C SER A 237 -3.55 9.12 12.90
N TRP A 238 -2.60 8.40 13.49
CA TRP A 238 -1.16 8.67 13.35
C TRP A 238 -0.66 8.71 11.89
N MET A 239 -1.24 7.92 10.98
CA MET A 239 -0.89 7.99 9.56
C MET A 239 -1.27 9.32 8.92
N ALA A 240 -2.40 9.92 9.33
CA ALA A 240 -2.83 11.23 8.85
C ALA A 240 -1.93 12.35 9.42
N ASP A 241 -1.50 12.22 10.69
CA ASP A 241 -0.56 13.17 11.31
C ASP A 241 0.87 13.03 10.72
N TRP A 242 1.29 11.82 10.37
CA TRP A 242 2.55 11.61 9.65
C TRP A 242 2.47 12.11 8.21
N PHE A 243 1.36 11.89 7.51
CA PHE A 243 1.13 12.47 6.19
C PHE A 243 1.30 14.00 6.21
N GLU A 244 0.68 14.69 7.18
CA GLU A 244 0.84 16.13 7.34
C GLU A 244 2.30 16.54 7.51
N SER A 245 3.08 15.84 8.34
CA SER A 245 4.48 16.19 8.54
C SER A 245 5.38 16.00 7.31
N LEU A 246 4.97 15.16 6.35
CA LEU A 246 5.66 14.98 5.07
C LEU A 246 5.19 15.96 3.98
N ALA A 247 3.97 16.47 4.11
CA ALA A 247 3.30 17.31 3.12
C ALA A 247 3.50 18.82 3.37
N LEU A 248 3.99 19.21 4.56
CA LEU A 248 4.38 20.57 4.94
C LEU A 248 5.78 20.94 4.41
#